data_AF-A0A842VAI3-F1
#
_entry.id   AF-A0A842VAI3-F1
#
_cell.length_a   1.000
_cell.length_b   1.000
_cell.length_c   1.000
_cell.angle_alpha   90.00
_cell.angle_beta   90.00
_cell.angle_gamma   90.00
#
_symmetry.space_group_name_H-M   'P 1'
#
loop_
_entity.id
_entity.type
_entity.pdbx_description
1 polymer ?
#
loop_
_entity_poly.entity_id
_entity_poly.type
_entity_poly.pdbx_seq_one_letter_code
_entity_poly.pdbx_strand_id
1 'polypeptide(L)'
;MSEEIAVILNSISSKWACLRSDGTLVNTSLKDETISKSKIIRILKTLVNETHVESVIIFSDLVVYRPVFDMFIFIMERVPRNLMRESFSQISNKFKESKKSFKKKKSKHINIELSLFSMSLEEGPEPVFYIPRDYDEDLIFKVCMKSLLSLQVESEGASKDMISFQPFVDLDSLGIVNTFQIKDKNARGGAFDSALTILVDYKYRAIIYENYSKIEKIFSQARNKIIRQYNSDQKYKKILQSLKDSMTSITFESIKAEDLKSEMIEQIKKLL
;
A
#
# COMPACT_ATOMS: atom_id res chain seq x y z
N MET A 1 -18.11 -4.10 20.34
CA MET A 1 -18.59 -2.70 20.28
C MET A 1 -19.26 -2.40 21.61
N SER A 2 -19.09 -1.21 22.19
CA SER A 2 -19.77 -0.88 23.46
C SER A 2 -21.28 -0.73 23.25
N GLU A 3 -22.08 -1.13 24.23
CA GLU A 3 -23.55 -0.95 24.23
C GLU A 3 -23.94 0.51 23.97
N GLU A 4 -23.13 1.45 24.47
CA GLU A 4 -23.31 2.88 24.28
C GLU A 4 -23.34 3.33 22.81
N ILE A 5 -22.54 2.70 21.94
CA ILE A 5 -22.55 3.01 20.51
C ILE A 5 -23.84 2.50 19.88
N ALA A 6 -24.34 1.33 20.29
CA ALA A 6 -25.63 0.82 19.83
C ALA A 6 -26.78 1.73 20.24
N VAL A 7 -26.74 2.29 21.46
CA VAL A 7 -27.73 3.29 21.93
C VAL A 7 -27.73 4.54 21.05
N ILE A 8 -26.56 5.08 20.71
CA ILE A 8 -26.46 6.24 19.81
C ILE A 8 -26.97 5.89 18.41
N LEU A 9 -26.64 4.72 17.88
CA LEU A 9 -27.12 4.31 16.56
C LEU A 9 -28.64 4.11 16.51
N ASN A 10 -29.22 3.53 17.57
CA ASN A 10 -30.66 3.36 17.71
C ASN A 10 -31.42 4.69 17.85
N SER A 11 -30.77 5.77 18.32
CA SER A 11 -31.41 7.09 18.39
C SER A 11 -31.51 7.78 17.03
N ILE A 12 -30.68 7.40 16.06
CA ILE A 12 -30.65 8.00 14.71
C ILE A 12 -31.24 7.13 13.61
N SER A 13 -31.30 5.80 13.79
CA SER A 13 -31.92 4.90 12.82
C SER A 13 -32.31 3.56 13.44
N SER A 14 -33.39 2.98 12.89
CA SER A 14 -33.83 1.63 13.26
C SER A 14 -33.06 0.53 12.51
N LYS A 15 -32.33 0.86 11.44
CA LYS A 15 -31.63 -0.09 10.56
C LYS A 15 -30.17 0.30 10.39
N TRP A 16 -29.31 -0.34 11.16
CA TRP A 16 -27.87 -0.17 11.07
C TRP A 16 -27.10 -1.48 11.21
N ALA A 17 -25.88 -1.49 10.69
CA ALA A 17 -24.93 -2.58 10.82
C ALA A 17 -23.52 -2.02 11.03
N CYS A 18 -22.80 -2.58 11.98
CA CYS A 18 -21.40 -2.29 12.23
C CYS A 18 -20.55 -3.46 11.74
N LEU A 19 -19.69 -3.22 10.76
CA LEU A 19 -18.82 -4.22 10.19
C LEU A 19 -17.37 -3.82 10.36
N ARG A 20 -16.49 -4.80 10.44
CA ARG A 20 -15.06 -4.59 10.30
C ARG A 20 -14.69 -4.46 8.83
N SER A 21 -13.51 -3.91 8.55
CA SER A 21 -12.99 -3.80 7.17
C SER A 21 -12.83 -5.16 6.47
N ASP A 22 -12.69 -6.26 7.21
CA ASP A 22 -12.65 -7.63 6.70
C ASP A 22 -14.05 -8.22 6.39
N GLY A 23 -15.13 -7.47 6.64
CA GLY A 23 -16.51 -7.93 6.44
C GLY A 23 -17.13 -8.63 7.65
N THR A 24 -16.37 -8.81 8.74
CA THR A 24 -16.91 -9.38 9.99
C THR A 24 -17.99 -8.47 10.56
N LEU A 25 -19.19 -9.01 10.77
CA LEU A 25 -20.27 -8.28 11.44
C LEU A 25 -19.96 -8.18 12.93
N VAL A 26 -19.89 -6.95 13.46
CA VAL A 26 -19.63 -6.67 14.88
C VAL A 26 -20.95 -6.58 15.65
N ASN A 27 -21.92 -5.85 15.10
CA ASN A 27 -23.25 -5.69 15.69
C ASN A 27 -24.24 -5.17 14.62
N THR A 28 -25.54 -5.35 14.81
CA THR A 28 -26.58 -4.87 13.90
C THR A 28 -27.94 -4.76 14.59
N SER A 29 -28.81 -3.88 14.06
CA SER A 29 -30.24 -3.85 14.41
C SER A 29 -31.13 -4.59 13.40
N LEU A 30 -30.54 -5.20 12.37
CA LEU A 30 -31.29 -5.89 11.32
C LEU A 30 -31.80 -7.26 11.80
N LYS A 31 -33.08 -7.54 11.54
CA LYS A 31 -33.74 -8.80 11.91
C LYS A 31 -33.41 -9.96 10.97
N ASP A 32 -33.01 -9.67 9.72
CA ASP A 32 -32.66 -10.66 8.70
C ASP A 32 -31.14 -10.66 8.45
N GLU A 33 -30.44 -11.62 9.03
CA GLU A 33 -28.98 -11.68 9.00
C GLU A 33 -28.40 -11.99 7.62
N THR A 34 -29.15 -12.66 6.73
CA THR A 34 -28.58 -13.28 5.53
C THR A 34 -28.62 -12.37 4.29
N ILE A 35 -29.70 -11.60 4.13
CA ILE A 35 -29.95 -10.80 2.91
C ILE A 35 -29.15 -9.48 2.92
N SER A 36 -28.85 -8.96 4.11
CA SER A 36 -28.13 -7.71 4.27
C SER A 36 -26.60 -7.89 4.26
N LYS A 37 -26.09 -9.03 4.73
CA LYS A 37 -24.64 -9.29 4.78
C LYS A 37 -24.00 -9.29 3.39
N SER A 38 -24.56 -9.98 2.40
CA SER A 38 -23.93 -10.12 1.07
C SER A 38 -23.82 -8.80 0.29
N LYS A 39 -24.85 -7.96 0.32
CA LYS A 39 -24.85 -6.64 -0.33
C LYS A 39 -23.94 -5.64 0.40
N ILE A 40 -24.01 -5.60 1.73
CA ILE A 40 -23.17 -4.70 2.54
C ILE A 40 -21.69 -5.05 2.40
N ILE A 41 -21.34 -6.35 2.41
CA ILE A 41 -19.96 -6.79 2.21
C ILE A 41 -19.43 -6.39 0.82
N ARG A 42 -20.26 -6.48 -0.23
CA ARG A 42 -19.84 -6.05 -1.57
C ARG A 42 -19.55 -4.55 -1.62
N ILE A 43 -20.40 -3.72 -1.02
CA ILE A 43 -20.18 -2.27 -0.93
C ILE A 43 -18.94 -1.97 -0.08
N LEU A 44 -18.78 -2.66 1.04
CA LEU A 44 -17.63 -2.53 1.92
C LEU A 44 -16.30 -2.77 1.18
N LYS A 45 -16.21 -3.81 0.35
CA LYS A 45 -14.99 -4.11 -0.43
C LYS A 45 -14.57 -2.95 -1.33
N THR A 46 -15.52 -2.22 -1.91
CA THR A 46 -15.24 -1.01 -2.69
C THR A 46 -14.82 0.15 -1.79
N LEU A 47 -15.54 0.37 -0.69
CA LEU A 47 -15.34 1.54 0.16
C LEU A 47 -14.08 1.49 1.03
N VAL A 48 -13.59 0.29 1.40
CA VAL A 48 -12.42 0.13 2.28
C VAL A 48 -11.19 0.87 1.74
N ASN A 49 -11.01 0.89 0.42
CA ASN A 49 -9.86 1.49 -0.25
C ASN A 49 -10.02 2.98 -0.55
N GLU A 50 -11.25 3.50 -0.54
CA GLU A 50 -11.56 4.87 -0.99
C GLU A 50 -11.91 5.82 0.17
N THR A 51 -12.17 5.28 1.36
CA THR A 51 -12.62 6.06 2.53
C THR A 51 -11.48 6.32 3.51
N HIS A 52 -11.44 7.50 4.12
CA HIS A 52 -10.55 7.79 5.25
C HIS A 52 -11.31 7.72 6.58
N VAL A 53 -10.61 7.66 7.71
CA VAL A 53 -11.23 7.73 9.04
C VAL A 53 -12.00 9.05 9.19
N GLU A 54 -13.14 8.99 9.85
CA GLU A 54 -14.14 10.06 10.01
C GLU A 54 -14.86 10.49 8.72
N SER A 55 -14.62 9.81 7.60
CA SER A 55 -15.39 10.06 6.37
C SER A 55 -16.82 9.53 6.45
N VAL A 56 -17.73 10.28 5.84
CA VAL A 56 -19.15 9.93 5.68
C VAL A 56 -19.47 9.89 4.19
N ILE A 57 -20.05 8.79 3.73
CA ILE A 57 -20.55 8.63 2.37
C ILE A 57 -22.06 8.43 2.44
N ILE A 58 -22.79 9.07 1.53
CA ILE A 58 -24.25 9.04 1.49
C ILE A 58 -24.69 8.64 0.07
N PHE A 59 -25.44 7.54 -0.04
CA PHE A 59 -26.04 7.04 -1.28
C PHE A 59 -27.54 6.80 -1.08
N SER A 60 -28.38 7.73 -1.54
CA SER A 60 -29.84 7.67 -1.33
C SER A 60 -30.16 7.50 0.17
N ASP A 61 -30.57 6.30 0.57
CA ASP A 61 -30.96 5.93 1.94
C ASP A 61 -29.86 5.14 2.66
N LEU A 62 -28.65 5.04 2.09
CA LEU A 62 -27.50 4.43 2.74
C LEU A 62 -26.51 5.50 3.19
N VAL A 63 -26.20 5.52 4.48
CA VAL A 63 -25.09 6.27 5.05
C VAL A 63 -24.01 5.31 5.49
N VAL A 64 -22.78 5.54 5.05
CA VAL A 64 -21.60 4.79 5.47
C VAL A 64 -20.68 5.74 6.22
N TYR A 65 -20.38 5.42 7.47
CA TYR A 65 -19.47 6.19 8.30
C TYR A 65 -18.31 5.31 8.76
N ARG A 66 -17.08 5.83 8.65
CA ARG A 66 -15.85 5.14 9.08
C ARG A 66 -15.31 5.77 10.36
N PRO A 67 -15.81 5.41 11.57
CA PRO A 67 -15.37 6.03 12.82
C PRO A 67 -13.90 5.78 13.17
N VAL A 68 -13.40 4.60 12.80
CA VAL A 68 -12.02 4.17 13.04
C VAL A 68 -11.51 3.37 11.86
N PHE A 69 -10.21 3.04 11.89
CA PHE A 69 -9.53 2.42 10.78
C PHE A 69 -10.20 1.11 10.31
N ASP A 70 -10.50 0.19 11.22
CA ASP A 70 -10.96 -1.16 10.89
C ASP A 70 -12.47 -1.34 11.04
N MET A 71 -13.25 -0.27 11.10
CA MET A 71 -14.70 -0.34 11.34
C MET A 71 -15.51 0.62 10.48
N PHE A 72 -16.64 0.11 10.02
CA PHE A 72 -17.63 0.80 9.21
C PHE A 72 -19.00 0.67 9.85
N ILE A 73 -19.75 1.76 9.83
CA ILE A 73 -21.13 1.82 10.26
C ILE A 73 -21.98 2.09 9.02
N PHE A 74 -22.87 1.17 8.72
CA PHE A 74 -23.86 1.28 7.67
C PHE A 74 -25.19 1.62 8.30
N ILE A 75 -25.83 2.69 7.86
CA ILE A 75 -27.19 3.07 8.24
C ILE A 75 -28.03 3.01 6.96
N MET A 76 -29.04 2.14 6.93
CA MET A 76 -29.84 1.85 5.74
C MET A 76 -31.16 2.65 5.71
N GLU A 77 -31.14 3.83 6.31
CA GLU A 77 -32.22 4.79 6.30
C GLU A 77 -31.67 6.20 6.12
N ARG A 78 -32.50 7.09 5.60
CA ARG A 78 -32.17 8.51 5.47
C ARG A 78 -32.07 9.16 6.84
N VAL A 79 -30.88 9.66 7.19
CA VAL A 79 -30.64 10.37 8.45
C VAL A 79 -30.50 11.88 8.19
N PRO A 80 -31.20 12.75 8.96
CA PRO A 80 -30.98 14.19 8.93
C PRO A 80 -29.52 14.59 9.22
N ARG A 81 -28.97 15.55 8.46
CA ARG A 81 -27.56 15.95 8.56
C ARG A 81 -27.14 16.48 9.94
N ASN A 82 -28.05 17.17 10.63
CA ASN A 82 -27.82 17.66 11.99
C ASN A 82 -27.61 16.51 12.98
N LEU A 83 -28.46 15.47 12.92
CA LEU A 83 -28.36 14.29 13.78
C LEU A 83 -27.09 13.47 13.49
N MET A 84 -26.70 13.35 12.22
CA MET A 84 -25.46 12.67 11.83
C MET A 84 -24.22 13.33 12.45
N ARG A 85 -24.11 14.66 12.36
CA ARG A 85 -22.91 15.38 12.84
C ARG A 85 -22.69 15.17 14.34
N GLU A 86 -23.75 15.30 15.13
CA GLU A 86 -23.69 15.12 16.57
C GLU A 86 -23.39 13.66 16.94
N SER A 87 -24.15 12.73 16.38
CA SER A 87 -24.04 11.30 16.71
C SER A 87 -22.71 10.70 16.27
N PHE A 88 -22.21 11.05 15.08
CA PHE A 88 -20.92 10.57 14.59
C PHE A 88 -19.76 11.13 15.41
N SER A 89 -19.84 12.39 15.84
CA SER A 89 -18.86 12.96 16.76
C SER A 89 -18.82 12.20 18.09
N GLN A 90 -19.98 11.91 18.68
CA GLN A 90 -20.08 11.13 19.91
C GLN A 90 -19.53 9.70 19.73
N ILE A 91 -19.87 9.04 18.63
CA ILE A 91 -19.36 7.71 18.29
C ILE A 91 -17.82 7.74 18.16
N SER A 92 -17.28 8.71 17.42
CA SER A 92 -15.83 8.90 17.27
C SER A 92 -15.14 9.09 18.63
N ASN A 93 -15.72 9.89 19.52
CA ASN A 93 -15.16 10.13 20.86
C ASN A 93 -15.19 8.86 21.71
N LYS A 94 -16.29 8.09 21.69
CA LYS A 94 -16.36 6.79 22.39
C LYS A 94 -15.36 5.78 21.85
N PHE A 95 -15.11 5.75 20.54
CA PHE A 95 -14.03 4.95 19.97
C PHE A 95 -12.64 5.45 20.38
N LYS A 96 -12.45 6.77 20.53
CA LYS A 96 -11.20 7.35 21.04
C LYS A 96 -10.97 7.07 22.52
N GLU A 97 -12.01 7.05 23.34
CA GLU A 97 -11.94 6.74 24.78
C GLU A 97 -11.72 5.23 25.02
N SER A 98 -12.33 4.38 24.20
CA SER A 98 -12.16 2.92 24.25
C SER A 98 -10.83 2.41 23.65
N LYS A 99 -9.90 3.32 23.29
CA LYS A 99 -8.54 3.05 22.76
C LYS A 99 -7.66 2.14 23.64
N LYS A 100 -8.10 1.75 24.84
CA LYS A 100 -7.45 0.67 25.61
C LYS A 100 -7.64 -0.73 25.00
N SER A 101 -8.62 -0.95 24.11
CA SER A 101 -8.92 -2.28 23.53
C SER A 101 -8.58 -2.41 22.04
N PHE A 102 -8.67 -1.33 21.25
CA PHE A 102 -8.19 -1.31 19.87
C PHE A 102 -6.74 -0.84 19.84
N LYS A 103 -5.82 -1.71 20.23
CA LYS A 103 -4.40 -1.49 19.94
C LYS A 103 -4.30 -1.25 18.43
N LYS A 104 -3.97 -0.02 18.00
CA LYS A 104 -3.32 0.19 16.70
C LYS A 104 -2.24 -0.88 16.63
N LYS A 105 -2.40 -1.91 15.80
CA LYS A 105 -1.28 -2.78 15.48
C LYS A 105 -0.22 -1.81 14.95
N LYS A 106 0.95 -1.80 15.60
CA LYS A 106 2.07 -0.93 15.21
C LYS A 106 2.14 -0.98 13.68
N SER A 107 2.15 0.19 13.04
CA SER A 107 2.52 0.29 11.63
C SER A 107 3.73 -0.61 11.42
N LYS A 108 3.59 -1.65 10.60
CA LYS A 108 4.73 -2.52 10.31
C LYS A 108 5.69 -1.67 9.48
N HIS A 109 6.65 -1.01 10.11
CA HIS A 109 7.70 -0.34 9.35
C HIS A 109 8.38 -1.40 8.49
N ILE A 110 8.36 -1.18 7.17
CA ILE A 110 9.13 -2.01 6.27
C ILE A 110 10.58 -1.61 6.47
N ASN A 111 11.39 -2.59 6.84
CA ASN A 111 12.83 -2.40 6.88
C ASN A 111 13.36 -2.39 5.44
N ILE A 112 14.08 -1.33 5.09
CA ILE A 112 14.70 -1.19 3.78
C ILE A 112 16.19 -1.47 3.94
N GLU A 113 16.61 -2.57 3.33
CA GLU A 113 17.98 -3.09 3.36
C GLU A 113 18.88 -2.29 2.44
N LEU A 114 18.42 -2.06 1.20
CA LEU A 114 19.17 -1.36 0.17
C LEU A 114 18.25 -0.43 -0.61
N SER A 115 18.74 0.77 -0.92
CA SER A 115 18.20 1.64 -1.97
C SER A 115 19.31 1.91 -2.97
N LEU A 116 19.10 1.56 -4.24
CA LEU A 116 20.12 1.55 -5.29
C LEU A 116 19.59 2.28 -6.53
N PHE A 117 20.44 3.12 -7.11
CA PHE A 117 20.29 3.66 -8.44
C PHE A 117 21.37 3.07 -9.34
N SER A 118 20.94 2.52 -10.47
CA SER A 118 21.79 1.83 -11.44
C SER A 118 21.57 2.39 -12.84
N MET A 119 22.63 2.36 -13.64
CA MET A 119 22.61 2.78 -15.04
C MET A 119 23.41 1.79 -15.88
N SER A 120 22.92 1.47 -17.08
CA SER A 120 23.69 0.71 -18.07
C SER A 120 24.60 1.67 -18.83
N LEU A 121 25.89 1.68 -18.50
CA LEU A 121 26.93 2.45 -19.18
C LEU A 121 27.57 1.62 -20.30
N GLU A 122 28.60 2.16 -20.97
CA GLU A 122 29.28 1.47 -22.08
C GLU A 122 29.92 0.14 -21.67
N GLU A 123 30.49 0.08 -20.47
CA GLU A 123 31.15 -1.12 -19.93
C GLU A 123 30.13 -2.15 -19.37
N GLY A 124 28.90 -1.72 -19.11
CA GLY A 124 27.82 -2.56 -18.59
C GLY A 124 26.96 -1.88 -17.52
N PRO A 125 26.12 -2.67 -16.83
CA PRO A 125 25.34 -2.21 -15.69
C PRO A 125 26.22 -1.77 -14.51
N GLU A 126 26.05 -0.52 -14.07
CA GLU A 126 26.85 0.11 -13.03
C GLU A 126 25.99 0.66 -11.87
N PRO A 127 26.37 0.44 -10.60
CA PRO A 127 25.70 1.00 -9.44
C PRO A 127 26.11 2.44 -9.17
N VAL A 128 25.41 3.41 -9.77
CA VAL A 128 25.70 4.85 -9.65
C VAL A 128 25.65 5.37 -8.21
N PHE A 129 24.65 4.97 -7.43
CA PHE A 129 24.55 5.39 -6.02
C PHE A 129 23.73 4.39 -5.22
N TYR A 130 24.11 4.15 -3.96
CA TYR A 130 23.36 3.27 -3.08
C TYR A 130 23.43 3.71 -1.61
N ILE A 131 22.46 3.27 -0.82
CA ILE A 131 22.35 3.48 0.63
C ILE A 131 21.89 2.16 1.28
N PRO A 132 22.53 1.70 2.38
CA PRO A 132 23.65 2.35 3.09
C PRO A 132 24.98 2.16 2.36
N ARG A 133 26.03 2.92 2.73
CA ARG A 133 27.32 2.94 1.99
C ARG A 133 28.29 1.81 2.35
N ASP A 134 28.01 1.12 3.44
CA ASP A 134 28.75 -0.02 3.99
C ASP A 134 28.12 -1.37 3.58
N TYR A 135 27.28 -1.37 2.55
CA TYR A 135 26.69 -2.59 2.02
C TYR A 135 27.72 -3.37 1.18
N ASP A 136 27.63 -4.69 1.18
CA ASP A 136 28.54 -5.58 0.46
C ASP A 136 28.54 -5.27 -1.06
N GLU A 137 29.72 -4.96 -1.61
CA GLU A 137 29.89 -4.53 -3.00
C GLU A 137 29.50 -5.62 -4.01
N ASP A 138 29.86 -6.89 -3.76
CA ASP A 138 29.50 -8.00 -4.64
C ASP A 138 27.97 -8.16 -4.71
N LEU A 139 27.29 -7.96 -3.57
CA LEU A 139 25.83 -7.98 -3.53
C LEU A 139 25.23 -6.78 -4.26
N ILE A 140 25.81 -5.59 -4.14
CA ILE A 140 25.34 -4.40 -4.88
C ILE A 140 25.42 -4.66 -6.39
N PHE A 141 26.54 -5.17 -6.88
CA PHE A 141 26.70 -5.50 -8.29
C PHE A 141 25.69 -6.57 -8.73
N LYS A 142 25.49 -7.63 -7.94
CA LYS A 142 24.45 -8.65 -8.24
C LYS A 142 23.06 -8.04 -8.35
N VAL A 143 22.71 -7.13 -7.43
CA VAL A 143 21.40 -6.44 -7.44
C VAL A 143 21.30 -5.52 -8.65
N CYS A 144 22.34 -4.73 -8.93
CA CYS A 144 22.44 -3.85 -10.09
C CYS A 144 22.20 -4.61 -11.41
N MET A 145 22.98 -5.67 -11.64
CA MET A 145 22.88 -6.53 -12.81
C MET A 145 21.46 -7.08 -12.95
N LYS A 146 20.94 -7.71 -11.89
CA LYS A 146 19.64 -8.38 -11.93
C LYS A 146 18.48 -7.40 -12.16
N SER A 147 18.55 -6.21 -11.58
CA SER A 147 17.56 -5.14 -11.77
C SER A 147 17.53 -4.61 -13.20
N LEU A 148 18.70 -4.41 -13.83
CA LEU A 148 18.78 -3.90 -15.20
C LEU A 148 18.51 -4.99 -16.26
N LEU A 149 18.82 -6.26 -15.99
CA LEU A 149 18.46 -7.38 -16.87
C LEU A 149 16.94 -7.53 -17.06
N SER A 150 16.12 -7.01 -16.13
CA SER A 150 14.66 -6.98 -16.27
C SER A 150 14.17 -6.19 -17.51
N LEU A 151 15.04 -5.39 -18.14
CA LEU A 151 14.74 -4.61 -19.34
C LEU A 151 14.95 -5.36 -20.66
N GLN A 152 15.70 -6.46 -20.65
CA GLN A 152 16.08 -7.17 -21.87
C GLN A 152 14.93 -7.92 -22.56
N VAL A 153 13.74 -7.93 -21.96
CA VAL A 153 12.55 -8.62 -22.50
C VAL A 153 11.70 -7.70 -23.39
N GLU A 154 11.92 -6.38 -23.36
CA GLU A 154 11.19 -5.42 -24.20
C GLU A 154 11.99 -5.07 -25.46
N SER A 155 11.40 -5.30 -26.64
CA SER A 155 12.03 -5.07 -27.94
C SER A 155 12.41 -3.61 -28.23
N GLU A 156 12.00 -2.67 -27.38
CA GLU A 156 12.32 -1.23 -27.46
C GLU A 156 13.10 -0.71 -26.22
N GLY A 157 13.62 -1.59 -25.37
CA GLY A 157 14.20 -1.20 -24.06
C GLY A 157 13.12 -0.72 -23.09
N ALA A 158 13.47 0.12 -22.10
CA ALA A 158 12.50 0.66 -21.12
C ALA A 158 11.62 1.78 -21.71
N SER A 159 10.97 1.56 -22.86
CA SER A 159 10.14 2.57 -23.52
C SER A 159 8.87 2.90 -22.72
N LYS A 160 8.47 1.99 -21.81
CA LYS A 160 7.49 2.24 -20.76
C LYS A 160 8.14 2.09 -19.39
N ASP A 161 7.92 3.09 -18.54
CA ASP A 161 8.28 3.00 -17.13
C ASP A 161 7.55 1.82 -16.49
N MET A 162 8.30 0.87 -15.94
CA MET A 162 7.71 -0.31 -15.31
C MET A 162 8.20 -0.43 -13.86
N ILE A 163 7.30 -0.88 -12.98
CA ILE A 163 7.69 -1.42 -11.68
C ILE A 163 7.53 -2.92 -11.71
N SER A 164 8.61 -3.63 -11.42
CA SER A 164 8.63 -5.07 -11.25
C SER A 164 9.00 -5.44 -9.81
N PHE A 165 8.51 -6.61 -9.40
CA PHE A 165 8.83 -7.21 -8.12
C PHE A 165 9.63 -8.48 -8.36
N GLN A 166 10.89 -8.46 -7.94
CA GLN A 166 11.83 -9.52 -8.25
C GLN A 166 12.35 -10.19 -6.98
N PRO A 167 12.20 -11.51 -6.83
CA PRO A 167 12.77 -12.21 -5.68
C PRO A 167 14.30 -12.28 -5.81
N PHE A 168 15.00 -11.94 -4.73
CA PHE A 168 16.43 -12.16 -4.54
C PHE A 168 16.58 -13.30 -3.52
N VAL A 169 16.43 -14.54 -4.00
CA VAL A 169 16.36 -15.74 -3.15
C VAL A 169 17.59 -15.88 -2.25
N ASP A 170 18.78 -15.65 -2.80
CA ASP A 170 20.05 -15.73 -2.06
C ASP A 170 20.18 -14.68 -0.95
N LEU A 171 19.36 -13.63 -0.99
CA LEU A 171 19.32 -12.54 0.00
C LEU A 171 18.12 -12.64 0.95
N ASP A 172 17.19 -13.57 0.72
CA ASP A 172 15.87 -13.59 1.34
C ASP A 172 15.13 -12.23 1.25
N SER A 173 15.35 -11.52 0.13
CA SER A 173 14.80 -10.18 -0.10
C SER A 173 13.87 -10.15 -1.32
N LEU A 174 12.94 -9.21 -1.31
CA LEU A 174 12.17 -8.77 -2.47
C LEU A 174 12.74 -7.45 -2.99
N GLY A 175 13.12 -7.43 -4.26
CA GLY A 175 13.47 -6.22 -4.98
C GLY A 175 12.25 -5.57 -5.60
N ILE A 176 12.05 -4.29 -5.31
CA ILE A 176 11.09 -3.43 -5.98
C ILE A 176 11.90 -2.60 -6.97
N VAL A 177 11.76 -2.93 -8.25
CA VAL A 177 12.61 -2.38 -9.31
C VAL A 177 11.75 -1.48 -10.18
N ASN A 178 12.07 -0.19 -10.23
CA ASN A 178 11.54 0.73 -11.24
C ASN A 178 12.57 0.96 -12.32
N THR A 179 12.27 0.54 -13.54
CA THR A 179 13.13 0.75 -14.69
C THR A 179 12.63 1.91 -15.55
N PHE A 180 13.55 2.66 -16.15
CA PHE A 180 13.27 3.87 -16.93
C PHE A 180 14.48 4.26 -17.78
N GLN A 181 14.31 5.21 -18.70
CA GLN A 181 15.39 5.75 -19.52
C GLN A 181 15.78 7.18 -19.12
N ILE A 182 17.08 7.47 -19.21
CA ILE A 182 17.62 8.82 -19.12
C ILE A 182 18.16 9.20 -20.49
N LYS A 183 17.53 10.18 -21.16
CA LYS A 183 17.98 10.64 -22.48
C LYS A 183 19.33 11.34 -22.37
N ASP A 184 20.29 10.87 -23.15
CA ASP A 184 21.63 11.43 -23.24
C ASP A 184 22.18 11.18 -24.65
N LYS A 185 22.73 12.22 -25.28
CA LYS A 185 23.31 12.12 -26.63
C LYS A 185 24.58 11.27 -26.65
N ASN A 186 25.24 11.13 -25.52
CA ASN A 186 26.44 10.31 -25.35
C ASN A 186 26.11 8.83 -25.12
N ALA A 187 24.84 8.49 -24.86
CA ALA A 187 24.43 7.11 -24.67
C ALA A 187 24.28 6.37 -26.01
N ARG A 188 24.64 5.08 -26.03
CA ARG A 188 24.35 4.21 -27.17
C ARG A 188 22.85 4.11 -27.38
N GLY A 189 22.35 4.59 -28.53
CA GLY A 189 20.92 4.65 -28.81
C GLY A 189 20.20 5.89 -28.27
N GLY A 190 20.92 6.88 -27.73
CA GLY A 190 20.38 8.18 -27.33
C GLY A 190 19.72 8.22 -25.94
N ALA A 191 19.79 7.12 -25.18
CA ALA A 191 19.38 7.07 -23.78
C ALA A 191 20.14 5.98 -23.01
N PHE A 192 20.35 6.20 -21.71
CA PHE A 192 20.82 5.19 -20.78
C PHE A 192 19.64 4.48 -20.14
N ASP A 193 19.62 3.15 -20.23
CA ASP A 193 18.71 2.32 -19.45
C ASP A 193 19.11 2.40 -17.97
N SER A 194 18.13 2.62 -17.11
CA SER A 194 18.33 2.95 -15.70
C SER A 194 17.34 2.21 -14.82
N ALA A 195 17.73 1.97 -13.56
CA ALA A 195 16.88 1.33 -12.57
C ALA A 195 17.01 1.99 -11.20
N LEU A 196 15.87 2.17 -10.53
CA LEU A 196 15.78 2.39 -9.08
C LEU A 196 15.37 1.08 -8.43
N THR A 197 16.14 0.60 -7.47
CA THR A 197 15.87 -0.65 -6.75
C THR A 197 15.78 -0.41 -5.27
N ILE A 198 14.74 -0.94 -4.63
CA ILE A 198 14.68 -1.08 -3.17
C ILE A 198 14.63 -2.56 -2.81
N LEU A 199 15.52 -2.99 -1.92
CA LEU A 199 15.44 -4.29 -1.27
C LEU A 199 14.74 -4.20 0.08
N VAL A 200 13.81 -5.12 0.29
CA VAL A 200 13.11 -5.33 1.56
C VAL A 200 13.10 -6.82 1.86
N ASP A 201 13.07 -7.18 3.13
CA ASP A 201 12.87 -8.57 3.55
C ASP A 201 11.64 -9.19 2.87
N TYR A 202 11.80 -10.41 2.34
CA TYR A 202 10.79 -11.11 1.56
C TYR A 202 9.47 -11.33 2.33
N LYS A 203 9.49 -11.30 3.67
CA LYS A 203 8.28 -11.37 4.52
C LYS A 203 7.31 -10.21 4.28
N TYR A 204 7.77 -9.08 3.72
CA TYR A 204 6.93 -7.92 3.44
C TYR A 204 6.19 -7.99 2.10
N ARG A 205 6.41 -9.04 1.28
CA ARG A 205 5.86 -9.14 -0.09
C ARG A 205 4.36 -8.85 -0.20
N ALA A 206 3.53 -9.43 0.67
CA ALA A 206 2.07 -9.28 0.60
C ALA A 206 1.66 -7.80 0.76
N ILE A 207 2.26 -7.14 1.74
CA ILE A 207 2.03 -5.74 2.05
C ILE A 207 2.53 -4.83 0.90
N ILE A 208 3.64 -5.18 0.27
CA ILE A 208 4.18 -4.48 -0.90
C ILE A 208 3.20 -4.59 -2.08
N TYR A 209 2.71 -5.78 -2.41
CA TYR A 209 1.73 -5.97 -3.48
C TYR A 209 0.43 -5.22 -3.22
N GLU A 210 -0.10 -5.26 -1.99
CA GLU A 210 -1.30 -4.52 -1.58
C GLU A 210 -1.16 -3.00 -1.75
N ASN A 211 0.05 -2.47 -1.68
CA ASN A 211 0.33 -1.03 -1.76
C ASN A 211 0.98 -0.61 -3.08
N TYR A 212 0.86 -1.42 -4.15
CA TYR A 212 1.45 -1.17 -5.47
C TYR A 212 1.31 0.28 -5.93
N SER A 213 0.08 0.82 -6.00
CA SER A 213 -0.15 2.17 -6.54
C SER A 213 0.47 3.29 -5.71
N LYS A 214 0.67 3.08 -4.40
CA LYS A 214 1.36 4.06 -3.54
C LYS A 214 2.87 4.01 -3.79
N ILE A 215 3.41 2.79 -3.85
CA ILE A 215 4.82 2.53 -4.15
C ILE A 215 5.17 3.10 -5.54
N GLU A 216 4.31 2.89 -6.53
CA GLU A 216 4.50 3.41 -7.88
C GLU A 216 4.61 4.94 -7.93
N LYS A 217 3.75 5.65 -7.20
CA LYS A 217 3.85 7.10 -7.05
C LYS A 217 5.16 7.52 -6.40
N ILE A 218 5.61 6.83 -5.36
CA ILE A 218 6.85 7.12 -4.64
C ILE A 218 8.07 6.96 -5.58
N PHE A 219 8.14 5.85 -6.32
CA PHE A 219 9.20 5.59 -7.29
C PHE A 219 9.17 6.61 -8.44
N SER A 220 7.99 6.90 -9.01
CA SER A 220 7.85 7.90 -10.07
C SER A 220 8.36 9.28 -9.65
N GLN A 221 8.07 9.70 -8.41
CA GLN A 221 8.61 10.96 -7.87
C GLN A 221 10.14 10.96 -7.75
N ALA A 222 10.73 9.87 -7.26
CA ALA A 222 12.18 9.74 -7.15
C ALA A 222 12.85 9.73 -8.53
N ARG A 223 12.34 8.92 -9.46
CA ARG A 223 12.77 8.86 -10.86
C ARG A 223 12.77 10.23 -11.52
N ASN A 224 11.64 10.95 -11.44
CA ASN A 224 11.53 12.27 -12.06
C ASN A 224 12.55 13.27 -11.50
N LYS A 225 12.93 13.14 -10.22
CA LYS A 225 14.02 13.94 -9.63
C LYS A 225 15.38 13.52 -10.19
N ILE A 226 15.65 12.22 -10.37
CA ILE A 226 16.88 11.71 -10.98
C ILE A 226 17.03 12.24 -12.41
N ILE A 227 16.01 12.07 -13.25
CA ILE A 227 16.04 12.53 -14.65
C ILE A 227 16.33 14.03 -14.73
N ARG A 228 15.71 14.84 -13.86
CA ARG A 228 15.94 16.30 -13.82
C ARG A 228 17.33 16.70 -13.34
N GLN A 229 17.95 15.90 -12.47
CA GLN A 229 19.23 16.22 -11.82
C GLN A 229 20.42 15.49 -12.44
N TYR A 230 20.20 14.65 -13.46
CA TYR A 230 21.24 13.81 -14.06
C TYR A 230 22.48 14.60 -14.52
N ASN A 231 22.28 15.79 -15.09
CA ASN A 231 23.37 16.68 -15.55
C ASN A 231 23.79 17.76 -14.53
N SER A 232 23.31 17.70 -13.30
CA SER A 232 23.60 18.69 -12.23
C SER A 232 24.48 18.04 -11.17
N ASP A 233 25.40 18.79 -10.55
CA ASP A 233 26.28 18.32 -9.46
C ASP A 233 25.54 17.35 -8.51
N GLN A 234 25.87 16.07 -8.66
CA GLN A 234 25.02 14.95 -8.32
C GLN A 234 24.73 14.88 -6.81
N LYS A 235 23.44 14.95 -6.43
CA LYS A 235 23.00 14.74 -5.03
C LYS A 235 21.97 13.60 -4.92
N TYR A 236 22.23 12.48 -5.60
CA TYR A 236 21.39 11.27 -5.52
C TYR A 236 21.13 10.79 -4.09
N LYS A 237 22.07 11.04 -3.17
CA LYS A 237 21.90 10.77 -1.72
C LYS A 237 20.55 11.25 -1.18
N LYS A 238 20.17 12.51 -1.47
CA LYS A 238 18.92 13.09 -0.95
C LYS A 238 17.69 12.44 -1.60
N ILE A 239 17.78 12.08 -2.88
CA ILE A 239 16.69 11.42 -3.59
C ILE A 239 16.48 10.02 -3.03
N LEU A 240 17.54 9.21 -2.93
CA LEU A 240 17.46 7.84 -2.43
C LEU A 240 17.07 7.80 -0.95
N GLN A 241 17.55 8.75 -0.14
CA GLN A 241 17.10 8.87 1.25
C GLN A 241 15.60 9.21 1.32
N SER A 242 15.13 10.19 0.53
CA SER A 242 13.71 10.54 0.47
C SER A 242 12.85 9.37 -0.02
N LEU A 243 13.35 8.56 -0.96
CA LEU A 243 12.70 7.35 -1.44
C LEU A 243 12.58 6.32 -0.29
N LYS A 244 13.69 6.03 0.39
CA LYS A 244 13.75 5.15 1.56
C LYS A 244 12.79 5.59 2.67
N ASP A 245 12.79 6.87 3.01
CA ASP A 245 11.94 7.42 4.06
C ASP A 245 10.45 7.36 3.68
N SER A 246 10.12 7.64 2.41
CA SER A 246 8.76 7.56 1.89
C SER A 246 8.24 6.12 1.92
N MET A 247 9.08 5.15 1.54
CA MET A 247 8.74 3.72 1.59
C MET A 247 8.57 3.22 3.03
N THR A 248 9.42 3.66 3.96
CA THR A 248 9.36 3.28 5.39
C THR A 248 8.13 3.88 6.10
N SER A 249 7.66 5.04 5.61
CA SER A 249 6.51 5.78 6.16
C SER A 249 5.17 5.39 5.57
N ILE A 250 5.13 4.51 4.56
CA ILE A 250 3.87 3.92 4.10
C ILE A 250 3.21 3.29 5.32
N THR A 251 2.03 3.80 5.68
CA THR A 251 1.29 3.26 6.81
C THR A 251 0.59 2.01 6.31
N PHE A 252 1.16 0.86 6.66
CA PHE A 252 0.66 -0.43 6.23
C PHE A 252 -0.51 -0.84 7.10
N GLU A 253 -1.67 -0.76 6.49
CA GLU A 253 -2.93 -1.25 7.03
C GLU A 253 -3.04 -2.72 6.65
N SER A 254 -2.28 -3.60 7.31
CA SER A 254 -2.27 -5.01 6.92
C SER A 254 -3.63 -5.65 7.15
N ILE A 255 -4.27 -6.13 6.07
CA ILE A 255 -5.15 -7.29 6.17
C ILE A 255 -4.20 -8.49 6.43
N LYS A 256 -4.59 -9.42 7.32
CA LYS A 256 -3.65 -10.42 7.82
C LYS A 256 -3.11 -11.27 6.66
N ALA A 257 -1.78 -11.33 6.54
CA ALA A 257 -1.08 -12.27 5.65
C ALA A 257 -1.36 -13.76 6.01
N GLU A 258 -1.91 -14.03 7.20
CA GLU A 258 -2.40 -15.35 7.60
C GLU A 258 -3.66 -15.77 6.84
N ASP A 259 -4.50 -14.81 6.43
CA ASP A 259 -5.76 -15.10 5.72
C ASP A 259 -5.47 -15.45 4.24
N LEU A 260 -4.52 -14.74 3.60
CA LEU A 260 -4.08 -15.03 2.23
C LEU A 260 -3.37 -16.39 2.07
N LYS A 261 -2.55 -16.78 3.05
CA LYS A 261 -1.88 -18.09 3.03
C LYS A 261 -2.90 -19.23 3.18
N SER A 262 -3.92 -19.02 4.00
CA SER A 262 -5.01 -19.97 4.22
C SER A 262 -5.89 -20.11 2.98
N GLU A 263 -6.27 -18.99 2.35
CA GLU A 263 -7.04 -18.98 1.10
C GLU A 263 -6.27 -19.59 -0.08
N MET A 264 -4.98 -19.30 -0.23
CA MET A 264 -4.14 -19.90 -1.28
C MET A 264 -3.98 -21.41 -1.10
N ILE A 265 -3.77 -21.88 0.14
CA ILE A 265 -3.68 -23.32 0.44
C ILE A 265 -5.04 -24.01 0.19
N GLU A 266 -6.15 -23.35 0.50
CA GLU A 266 -7.49 -23.89 0.27
C GLU A 266 -7.86 -23.93 -1.22
N GLN A 267 -7.41 -22.96 -2.03
CA GLN A 267 -7.59 -22.99 -3.48
C GLN A 267 -6.71 -24.05 -4.16
N ILE A 268 -5.47 -24.24 -3.72
CA ILE A 268 -4.60 -25.33 -4.22
C ILE A 268 -5.21 -26.70 -3.90
N LYS A 269 -5.84 -26.86 -2.73
CA LYS A 269 -6.57 -28.09 -2.36
C LYS A 269 -7.85 -28.34 -3.16
N LYS A 270 -8.41 -27.33 -3.82
CA LYS A 270 -9.59 -27.47 -4.70
C LYS A 270 -9.21 -27.80 -6.15
N LEU A 271 -7.92 -27.74 -6.49
CA LEU A 271 -7.36 -28.03 -7.82
C LEU A 271 -6.65 -29.39 -7.88
N LEU A 272 -6.54 -30.10 -6.75
CA LEU A 272 -6.11 -31.49 -6.63
C LEU A 272 -7.32 -32.37 -6.32
#